data_AF-A0A3C0L389-F1
#
_entry.id   AF-A0A3C0L389-F1
#
_cell.length_a   1.000
_cell.length_b   1.000
_cell.length_c   1.000
_cell.angle_alpha   90.00
_cell.angle_beta   90.00
_cell.angle_gamma   90.00
#
_symmetry.space_group_name_H-M   'P 1'
#
loop_
_entity.id
_entity.type
_entity.pdbx_description
1 polymer ?
#
loop_
_entity_poly.entity_id
_entity_poly.type
_entity_poly.pdbx_seq_one_letter_code
_entity_poly.pdbx_strand_id
1 'polypeptide(L)'
;MALDTSEEEQIEKIQTFLRQNGWFLAIGLVLVLGGNFGFRSWEDQKQAAAEAASDAFTTFQAAAREGKTDDDKRAAAMDLGDAFIASHPGTDYAVLAGLQIAKLHFSAGNLSEAEAALRAITTEASSQ
;
A
#
# COMPACT_ATOMS: atom_id res chain seq x y z
N MET A 1 45.01 -19.14 38.63
CA MET A 1 45.21 -17.91 37.84
C MET A 1 45.71 -18.32 36.47
N ALA A 2 44.82 -18.35 35.49
CA ALA A 2 45.13 -18.55 34.08
C ALA A 2 44.01 -17.86 33.31
N LEU A 3 44.08 -16.53 33.24
CA LEU A 3 43.14 -15.72 32.48
C LEU A 3 43.85 -14.87 31.41
N ASP A 4 45.13 -14.53 31.60
CA ASP A 4 45.84 -13.61 30.70
C ASP A 4 46.26 -14.22 29.34
N THR A 5 46.55 -15.52 29.25
CA THR A 5 46.99 -16.12 27.96
C THR A 5 45.85 -16.35 26.96
N SER A 6 44.60 -16.36 27.40
CA SER A 6 43.48 -16.53 26.46
C SER A 6 43.11 -15.22 25.76
N GLU A 7 43.38 -14.08 26.37
CA GLU A 7 42.96 -12.78 25.82
C GLU A 7 43.82 -12.38 24.61
N GLU A 8 45.15 -12.52 24.69
CA GLU A 8 46.04 -12.21 23.56
C GLU A 8 45.78 -13.11 22.34
N GLU A 9 45.61 -14.42 22.53
CA GLU A 9 45.30 -15.34 21.43
C GLU A 9 43.91 -15.07 20.80
N GLN A 10 42.92 -14.68 21.62
CA GLN A 10 41.59 -14.36 21.11
C GLN A 10 41.60 -13.07 20.28
N ILE A 11 42.36 -12.06 20.71
CA ILE A 11 42.52 -10.81 19.96
C ILE A 11 43.21 -11.07 18.62
N GLU A 12 44.25 -11.88 18.59
CA GLU A 12 44.99 -12.19 17.36
C GLU A 12 44.12 -12.94 16.34
N LYS A 13 43.25 -13.85 16.80
CA LYS A 13 42.28 -14.57 15.97
C LYS A 13 41.23 -13.62 15.37
N ILE A 14 40.67 -12.71 16.16
CA ILE A 14 39.72 -11.70 15.68
C ILE A 14 40.38 -10.76 14.66
N GLN A 15 41.60 -10.30 14.96
CA GLN A 15 42.32 -9.38 14.09
C GLN A 15 42.71 -10.03 12.76
N THR A 16 43.04 -11.32 12.76
CA THR A 16 43.32 -12.10 11.54
C THR A 16 42.05 -12.36 10.75
N PHE A 17 40.96 -12.72 11.42
CA PHE A 17 39.65 -12.91 10.80
C PHE A 17 39.15 -11.64 10.10
N LEU A 18 39.24 -10.49 10.77
CA LEU A 18 38.86 -9.18 10.22
C LEU A 18 39.75 -8.79 9.02
N ARG A 19 41.05 -9.08 9.06
CA ARG A 19 41.95 -8.81 7.91
C ARG A 19 41.60 -9.65 6.68
N GLN A 20 41.27 -10.93 6.89
CA GLN A 20 40.94 -11.84 5.79
C GLN A 20 39.53 -11.59 5.24
N ASN A 21 38.56 -11.28 6.11
CA ASN A 21 37.13 -11.24 5.76
C ASN A 21 36.52 -9.83 5.81
N GLY A 22 37.30 -8.80 6.13
CA GLY A 22 36.81 -7.43 6.33
C GLY A 22 36.01 -6.89 5.16
N TRP A 23 36.37 -7.26 3.92
CA TRP A 23 35.59 -6.93 2.73
C TRP A 23 34.19 -7.55 2.74
N PHE A 24 34.06 -8.84 3.06
CA PHE A 24 32.77 -9.53 3.15
C PHE A 24 31.93 -9.03 4.32
N LEU A 25 32.57 -8.71 5.45
CA LEU A 25 31.89 -8.10 6.61
C LEU A 25 31.37 -6.71 6.27
N ALA A 26 32.14 -5.90 5.53
CA ALA A 26 31.71 -4.59 5.07
C ALA A 26 30.51 -4.70 4.11
N ILE A 27 30.56 -5.62 3.15
CA ILE A 27 29.42 -5.89 2.26
C ILE A 27 28.20 -6.34 3.07
N GLY A 28 28.37 -7.29 3.99
CA GLY A 28 27.28 -7.77 4.83
C GLY A 28 26.63 -6.65 5.65
N LEU A 29 27.44 -5.77 6.24
CA LEU A 29 26.97 -4.60 6.96
C LEU A 29 26.18 -3.64 6.05
N VAL A 30 26.70 -3.35 4.85
CA VAL A 30 26.01 -2.48 3.88
C VAL A 30 24.71 -3.11 3.40
N LEU A 31 24.65 -4.42 3.20
CA LEU A 31 23.42 -5.10 2.80
C LEU A 31 22.36 -5.07 3.91
N VAL A 32 22.75 -5.26 5.17
CA VAL A 32 21.82 -5.16 6.30
C VAL A 32 21.29 -3.74 6.45
N LEU A 33 22.18 -2.74 6.43
CA LEU A 33 21.79 -1.34 6.56
C LEU A 33 20.96 -0.89 5.35
N GLY A 34 21.47 -1.10 4.14
CA GLY A 34 20.83 -0.73 2.88
C GLY A 34 19.51 -1.46 2.67
N GLY A 35 19.43 -2.76 3.01
CA GLY A 35 18.19 -3.52 2.97
C GLY A 35 17.15 -2.98 3.94
N ASN A 36 17.54 -2.66 5.19
CA ASN A 36 16.63 -2.10 6.18
C ASN A 36 16.10 -0.71 5.77
N PHE A 37 16.98 0.20 5.34
CA PHE A 37 16.56 1.54 4.89
C PHE A 37 15.75 1.49 3.59
N GLY A 38 16.15 0.62 2.65
CA GLY A 38 15.44 0.43 1.39
C GLY A 38 14.03 -0.13 1.60
N PHE A 39 13.90 -1.19 2.40
CA PHE A 39 12.61 -1.79 2.73
C PHE A 39 11.70 -0.79 3.47
N ARG A 40 12.24 -0.10 4.48
CA ARG A 40 11.45 0.88 5.23
C ARG A 40 10.97 2.03 4.37
N SER A 41 11.82 2.58 3.50
CA SER A 41 11.42 3.65 2.58
C SER A 41 10.34 3.19 1.59
N TRP A 42 10.39 1.93 1.14
CA TRP A 42 9.34 1.36 0.29
C TRP A 42 8.03 1.17 1.05
N GLU A 43 8.09 0.70 2.29
CA GLU A 43 6.93 0.52 3.15
C GLU A 43 6.26 1.85 3.52
N ASP A 44 7.06 2.87 3.88
CA ASP A 44 6.58 4.22 4.16
C ASP A 44 5.82 4.82 2.96
N GLN A 45 6.33 4.60 1.75
CA GLN A 45 5.65 5.07 0.53
C GLN A 45 4.32 4.35 0.29
N LYS A 46 4.27 3.03 0.52
CA LYS A 46 3.01 2.28 0.44
C LYS A 46 2.00 2.76 1.49
N GLN A 47 2.45 3.01 2.71
CA GLN A 47 1.60 3.51 3.77
C GLN A 47 1.05 4.91 3.45
N ALA A 48 1.90 5.83 2.99
CA ALA A 48 1.46 7.17 2.60
C ALA A 48 0.43 7.13 1.45
N ALA A 49 0.63 6.25 0.47
CA ALA A 49 -0.34 6.05 -0.61
C ALA A 49 -1.69 5.49 -0.09
N ALA A 50 -1.65 4.56 0.87
CA ALA A 50 -2.85 4.02 1.51
C ALA A 50 -3.57 5.07 2.37
N GLU A 51 -2.84 5.92 3.09
CA GLU A 51 -3.40 7.03 3.87
C GLU A 51 -4.11 8.04 2.96
N ALA A 52 -3.47 8.46 1.86
CA ALA A 52 -4.08 9.36 0.88
C ALA A 52 -5.35 8.77 0.25
N ALA A 53 -5.31 7.48 -0.11
CA ALA A 53 -6.49 6.77 -0.63
C ALA A 53 -7.61 6.70 0.41
N SER A 54 -7.30 6.45 1.68
CA SER A 54 -8.27 6.38 2.77
C SER A 54 -9.00 7.71 3.01
N ASP A 55 -8.25 8.83 3.00
CA ASP A 55 -8.83 10.17 3.19
C ASP A 55 -9.75 10.56 2.03
N ALA A 56 -9.29 10.33 0.79
CA ALA A 56 -10.08 10.56 -0.41
C ALA A 56 -11.33 9.64 -0.46
N PHE A 57 -11.19 8.37 -0.07
CA PHE A 57 -12.32 7.45 0.02
C PHE A 57 -13.35 7.86 1.07
N THR A 58 -12.90 8.40 2.21
CA THR A 58 -13.79 8.93 3.26
C THR A 58 -14.62 10.10 2.73
N THR A 59 -13.99 11.01 1.99
CA THR A 59 -14.65 12.14 1.30
C THR A 59 -15.70 11.63 0.31
N PHE A 60 -15.34 10.67 -0.54
CA PHE A 60 -16.28 10.03 -1.47
C PHE A 60 -17.45 9.37 -0.74
N GLN A 61 -17.20 8.65 0.35
CA GLN A 61 -18.25 8.02 1.14
C GLN A 61 -19.27 9.03 1.71
N ALA A 62 -18.80 10.20 2.13
CA ALA A 62 -19.68 11.28 2.59
C ALA A 62 -20.59 11.76 1.44
N ALA A 63 -20.02 12.06 0.27
CA ALA A 63 -20.78 12.46 -0.91
C ALA A 63 -21.79 11.38 -1.33
N ALA A 64 -21.38 10.11 -1.34
CA ALA A 64 -22.24 8.98 -1.69
C ALA A 64 -23.38 8.77 -0.68
N ARG A 65 -23.24 9.20 0.58
CA ARG A 65 -24.35 9.18 1.55
C ARG A 65 -25.38 10.26 1.24
N GLU A 66 -24.92 11.45 0.85
CA GLU A 66 -25.80 12.55 0.46
C GLU A 66 -26.54 12.28 -0.85
N GLY A 67 -25.88 11.62 -1.82
CA GLY A 67 -26.46 11.24 -3.11
C GLY A 67 -27.51 10.12 -3.05
N LYS A 68 -27.82 9.57 -1.87
CA LYS A 68 -28.90 8.57 -1.74
C LYS A 68 -30.28 9.17 -1.90
N THR A 69 -30.46 10.41 -1.46
CA THR A 69 -31.78 11.07 -1.38
C THR A 69 -31.97 12.17 -2.41
N ASP A 70 -30.90 12.59 -3.07
CA ASP A 70 -30.86 13.71 -4.00
C ASP A 70 -30.15 13.26 -5.29
N ASP A 71 -30.83 13.41 -6.42
CA ASP A 71 -30.37 12.94 -7.73
C ASP A 71 -29.16 13.73 -8.24
N ASP A 72 -29.12 15.05 -8.01
CA ASP A 72 -28.01 15.91 -8.44
C ASP A 72 -26.76 15.59 -7.64
N LYS A 73 -26.92 15.37 -6.33
CA LYS A 73 -25.81 14.93 -5.46
C LYS A 73 -25.34 13.51 -5.77
N ARG A 74 -26.22 12.67 -6.33
CA ARG A 74 -25.86 11.31 -6.75
C ARG A 74 -24.91 11.33 -7.93
N ALA A 75 -25.22 12.13 -8.95
CA ALA A 75 -24.36 12.29 -10.12
C ALA A 75 -22.97 12.82 -9.70
N ALA A 76 -22.94 13.86 -8.87
CA ALA A 76 -21.68 14.39 -8.33
C ALA A 76 -20.89 13.36 -7.50
N ALA A 77 -21.58 12.51 -6.73
CA ALA A 77 -20.94 11.43 -5.99
C ALA A 77 -20.38 10.35 -6.91
N MET A 78 -21.07 10.01 -8.00
CA MET A 78 -20.57 9.07 -9.02
C MET A 78 -19.30 9.61 -9.69
N ASP A 79 -19.32 10.86 -10.15
CA ASP A 79 -18.15 11.52 -10.76
C ASP A 79 -16.93 11.54 -9.81
N LEU A 80 -17.18 11.82 -8.52
CA LEU A 80 -16.13 11.79 -7.50
C LEU A 80 -15.59 10.37 -7.28
N GLY A 81 -16.45 9.37 -7.34
CA GLY A 81 -16.07 7.96 -7.25
C GLY A 81 -15.23 7.50 -8.44
N ASP A 82 -15.61 7.89 -9.67
CA ASP A 82 -14.86 7.57 -10.88
C ASP A 82 -13.48 8.25 -10.88
N ALA A 83 -13.42 9.52 -10.48
CA ALA A 83 -12.16 10.24 -10.30
C ALA A 83 -11.26 9.58 -9.24
N PHE A 84 -11.86 9.06 -8.16
CA PHE A 84 -11.15 8.32 -7.13
C PHE A 84 -10.55 7.01 -7.67
N ILE A 85 -11.35 6.20 -8.40
CA ILE A 85 -10.88 4.94 -9.01
C ILE A 85 -9.72 5.23 -9.99
N ALA A 86 -9.84 6.27 -10.81
CA ALA A 86 -8.79 6.68 -11.74
C ALA A 86 -7.50 7.14 -11.05
N SER A 87 -7.60 7.71 -9.84
CA SER A 87 -6.46 8.21 -9.06
C SER A 87 -5.79 7.13 -8.20
N HIS A 88 -6.54 6.08 -7.84
CA HIS A 88 -6.06 4.99 -6.97
C HIS A 88 -6.29 3.60 -7.59
N PRO A 89 -5.91 3.37 -8.86
CA PRO A 89 -6.20 2.13 -9.57
C PRO A 89 -5.54 0.92 -8.90
N GLY A 90 -6.20 -0.23 -8.95
CA GLY A 90 -5.69 -1.47 -8.37
C GLY A 90 -5.59 -1.51 -6.85
N THR A 91 -6.05 -0.49 -6.13
CA THR A 91 -6.16 -0.54 -4.66
C THR A 91 -7.46 -1.20 -4.21
N ASP A 92 -7.48 -1.80 -3.02
CA ASP A 92 -8.72 -2.31 -2.41
C ASP A 92 -9.77 -1.20 -2.25
N TYR A 93 -9.34 0.05 -2.07
CA TYR A 93 -10.24 1.20 -2.02
C TYR A 93 -10.92 1.47 -3.36
N ALA A 94 -10.26 1.26 -4.50
CA ALA A 94 -10.89 1.40 -5.81
C ALA A 94 -11.99 0.34 -6.02
N VAL A 95 -11.76 -0.88 -5.56
CA VAL A 95 -12.77 -1.96 -5.54
C VAL A 95 -13.98 -1.55 -4.69
N LEU A 96 -13.75 -1.02 -3.48
CA LEU A 96 -14.82 -0.53 -2.61
C LEU A 96 -15.57 0.67 -3.21
N ALA A 97 -14.85 1.60 -3.86
CA ALA A 97 -15.45 2.74 -4.53
C ALA A 97 -16.35 2.31 -5.67
N GLY A 98 -15.90 1.38 -6.52
CA GLY A 98 -16.72 0.81 -7.58
C GLY A 98 -17.99 0.15 -7.03
N LEU A 99 -17.90 -0.56 -5.90
CA LEU A 99 -19.07 -1.20 -5.29
C LEU A 99 -20.09 -0.17 -4.79
N GLN A 100 -19.60 0.93 -4.23
CA GLN A 100 -20.43 2.05 -3.79
C GLN A 100 -21.09 2.75 -5.00
N ILE A 101 -20.37 2.95 -6.11
CA ILE A 101 -20.92 3.49 -7.37
C ILE A 101 -22.02 2.59 -7.92
N ALA A 102 -21.78 1.27 -7.98
CA ALA A 102 -22.79 0.29 -8.38
C ALA A 102 -24.05 0.38 -7.52
N LYS A 103 -23.89 0.58 -6.20
CA LYS A 103 -25.01 0.80 -5.27
C LYS A 103 -25.76 2.10 -5.53
N LEU A 104 -25.08 3.18 -5.93
CA LEU A 104 -25.72 4.44 -6.30
C LEU A 104 -26.53 4.26 -7.60
N HIS A 105 -25.99 3.56 -8.62
CA HIS A 105 -26.73 3.24 -9.84
C HIS A 105 -27.97 2.40 -9.54
N PHE A 106 -27.83 1.37 -8.70
CA PHE A 106 -28.94 0.53 -8.29
C PHE A 106 -30.03 1.35 -7.57
N SER A 107 -29.64 2.28 -6.70
CA SER A 107 -30.57 3.14 -5.97
C SER A 107 -31.27 4.17 -6.87
N ALA A 108 -30.64 4.54 -7.99
CA ALA A 108 -31.23 5.38 -9.04
C ALA A 108 -32.16 4.60 -9.99
N GLY A 109 -32.25 3.27 -9.87
CA GLY A 109 -32.99 2.41 -10.80
C GLY A 109 -32.22 2.05 -12.09
N ASN A 110 -30.96 2.47 -12.19
CA ASN A 110 -30.07 2.25 -13.34
C ASN A 110 -29.40 0.88 -13.24
N LEU A 111 -30.18 -0.19 -13.44
CA LEU A 111 -29.75 -1.56 -13.19
C LEU A 111 -28.67 -2.05 -14.16
N SER A 112 -28.69 -1.60 -15.42
CA SER A 112 -27.66 -1.99 -16.41
C SER A 112 -26.30 -1.41 -16.04
N GLU A 113 -26.27 -0.16 -15.62
CA GLU A 113 -25.08 0.57 -15.19
C GLU A 113 -24.54 -0.01 -13.87
N ALA A 114 -25.43 -0.38 -12.94
CA ALA A 114 -25.04 -1.08 -11.72
C ALA A 114 -24.36 -2.42 -12.03
N GLU A 115 -24.93 -3.22 -12.94
CA GLU A 115 -24.34 -4.48 -13.37
C GLU A 115 -22.98 -4.26 -14.05
N ALA A 116 -22.88 -3.27 -14.94
CA ALA A 116 -21.64 -2.94 -15.62
C ALA A 116 -20.52 -2.57 -14.62
N ALA A 117 -20.82 -1.72 -13.63
CA ALA A 117 -19.89 -1.35 -12.57
C ALA A 117 -19.45 -2.59 -11.75
N LEU A 118 -20.38 -3.46 -11.35
CA LEU A 118 -20.08 -4.70 -10.63
C LEU A 118 -19.18 -5.65 -11.43
N ARG A 119 -19.42 -5.80 -12.74
CA ARG A 119 -18.60 -6.64 -13.63
C ARG A 119 -17.21 -6.07 -13.82
N ALA A 120 -17.07 -4.76 -13.95
CA ALA A 120 -15.77 -4.10 -14.07
C ALA A 120 -14.88 -4.42 -12.86
N ILE A 121 -15.42 -4.27 -11.65
CA ILE A 121 -14.70 -4.55 -10.40
C ILE A 121 -14.32 -6.03 -10.28
N THR A 122 -15.23 -6.94 -10.64
CA THR A 122 -14.97 -8.38 -10.58
C THR A 122 -13.86 -8.79 -11.55
N THR A 123 -13.83 -8.18 -12.74
CA THR A 123 -12.79 -8.42 -13.74
C THR A 123 -11.44 -7.90 -13.26
N GLU A 124 -11.42 -6.71 -12.66
CA GLU A 124 -10.22 -6.10 -12.11
C GLU A 124 -9.67 -6.91 -10.92
N ALA A 125 -10.53 -7.34 -10.00
CA ALA A 125 -10.18 -8.20 -8.86
C ALA A 125 -9.68 -9.60 -9.26
N SER A 126 -10.13 -10.11 -10.42
CA SER A 126 -9.67 -11.41 -10.95
C SER A 126 -8.33 -11.31 -11.70
N SER A 127 -7.86 -10.10 -11.96
CA SER A 127 -6.63 -9.83 -12.71
C SER A 127 -5.41 -9.51 -11.83
N GLN A 128 -5.62 -9.39 -10.51
CA GLN A 128 -4.57 -9.29 -9.49
C GLN A 128 -4.21 -10.66 -8.92
#